data_AF-A0A7S3XZH6-F1
#
_entry.id   AF-A0A7S3XZH6-F1
#
_cell.length_a   1.000
_cell.length_b   1.000
_cell.length_c   1.000
_cell.angle_alpha   90.00
_cell.angle_beta   90.00
_cell.angle_gamma   90.00
#
_symmetry.space_group_name_H-M   'P 1'
#
loop_
_entity.id
_entity.type
_entity.pdbx_description
1 polymer ?
#
loop_
_entity_poly.entity_id
_entity_poly.type
_entity_poly.pdbx_seq_one_letter_code
_entity_poly.pdbx_strand_id
1 'polypeptide(L)'
;GKWDVVEWLHANRRRGLWLNEAFEARCDSMDCAAADGRLDMLQWIVKHYPRAKCSTQGLWSAVSQGHLPILEWMYKEHRVDCDFWSSVRDRPLKAAASNGHLSVVKWLYS
;
A
#
# COMPACT_ATOMS: atom_id res chain seq x y z
N GLY A 1 5.21 9.04 15.60
CA GLY A 1 6.63 9.46 15.57
C GLY A 1 7.40 8.98 14.35
N LYS A 2 6.93 9.28 13.14
CA LYS A 2 7.67 9.15 11.85
C LYS A 2 7.07 10.07 10.77
N TRP A 3 5.83 10.52 10.96
CA TRP A 3 5.05 11.35 10.04
C TRP A 3 5.56 12.79 9.88
N ASP A 4 5.94 13.43 10.99
CA ASP A 4 6.45 14.82 10.97
C ASP A 4 7.71 14.93 10.09
N VAL A 5 8.51 13.86 10.02
CA VAL A 5 9.73 13.79 9.19
C VAL A 5 9.38 13.64 7.71
N VAL A 6 8.34 12.88 7.36
CA VAL A 6 7.88 12.71 5.97
C VAL A 6 7.28 14.00 5.43
N GLU A 7 6.47 14.69 6.24
CA GLU A 7 5.88 15.98 5.90
C GLU A 7 6.97 17.06 5.73
N TRP A 8 7.95 17.10 6.64
CA TRP A 8 9.09 18.00 6.53
C TRP A 8 9.95 17.74 5.29
N LEU A 9 10.24 16.47 4.99
CA LEU A 9 11.00 16.09 3.79
C LEU A 9 10.26 16.44 2.49
N HIS A 10 8.92 16.40 2.49
CA HIS A 10 8.10 16.83 1.36
C HIS A 10 8.15 18.35 1.17
N ALA A 11 7.99 19.12 2.25
CA ALA A 11 8.02 20.58 2.22
C ALA A 11 9.38 21.15 1.77
N ASN A 12 10.47 20.42 2.01
CA ASN A 12 11.84 20.90 1.77
C ASN A 12 12.55 20.27 0.56
N ARG A 13 11.90 19.42 -0.25
CA ARG A 13 12.53 18.81 -1.45
C ARG A 13 12.59 19.78 -2.63
N ARG A 14 13.79 20.31 -2.94
CA ARG A 14 14.09 20.95 -4.23
C ARG A 14 13.95 19.94 -5.37
N ARG A 15 13.00 20.19 -6.30
CA ARG A 15 12.85 19.49 -7.58
C ARG A 15 14.19 19.48 -8.32
N GLY A 16 14.79 18.31 -8.57
CA GLY A 16 15.93 18.28 -9.50
C GLY A 16 16.68 16.97 -9.68
N LEU A 17 16.77 16.09 -8.69
CA LEU A 17 17.67 14.93 -8.79
C LEU A 17 16.94 13.63 -8.39
N TRP A 18 17.02 12.65 -9.30
CA TRP A 18 16.57 11.26 -9.18
C TRP A 18 15.05 11.04 -9.16
N LEU A 19 14.44 11.02 -10.35
CA LEU A 19 13.09 10.49 -10.54
C LEU A 19 12.93 9.08 -9.95
N ASN A 20 14.02 8.31 -9.93
CA ASN A 20 14.07 6.91 -9.48
C ASN A 20 14.08 6.81 -7.95
N GLU A 21 14.97 7.49 -7.23
CA GLU A 21 14.98 7.46 -5.75
C GLU A 21 13.71 8.06 -5.15
N ALA A 22 13.19 9.13 -5.77
CA ALA A 22 11.92 9.68 -5.34
C ALA A 22 10.75 8.72 -5.64
N PHE A 23 10.85 7.89 -6.69
CA PHE A 23 9.85 6.86 -7.03
C PHE A 23 9.93 5.66 -6.09
N GLU A 24 11.12 5.16 -5.81
CA GLU A 24 11.37 4.08 -4.85
C GLU A 24 10.94 4.49 -3.44
N ALA A 25 11.34 5.67 -2.95
CA ALA A 25 10.89 6.17 -1.65
C ALA A 25 9.35 6.38 -1.59
N ARG A 26 8.69 6.62 -2.73
CA ARG A 26 7.22 6.70 -2.81
C ARG A 26 6.57 5.33 -2.75
N CYS A 27 7.13 4.33 -3.43
CA CYS A 27 6.69 2.94 -3.31
C CYS A 27 6.86 2.45 -1.88
N ASP A 28 8.01 2.74 -1.24
CA ASP A 28 8.24 2.41 0.16
C ASP A 28 7.24 3.11 1.09
N SER A 29 6.86 4.36 0.80
CA SER A 29 5.85 5.11 1.58
C SER A 29 4.45 4.53 1.42
N MET A 30 4.06 4.12 0.20
CA MET A 30 2.79 3.44 -0.07
C MET A 30 2.74 2.07 0.61
N ASP A 31 3.82 1.31 0.52
CA ASP A 31 3.93 -0.03 1.08
C ASP A 31 3.88 0.00 2.60
N CYS A 32 4.61 0.93 3.24
CA CYS A 32 4.55 1.13 4.67
C CYS A 32 3.15 1.55 5.12
N ALA A 33 2.51 2.50 4.41
CA ALA A 33 1.15 2.93 4.74
C ALA A 33 0.12 1.79 4.59
N ALA A 34 0.29 0.94 3.57
CA ALA A 34 -0.53 -0.25 3.36
C ALA A 34 -0.33 -1.29 4.47
N ALA A 35 0.93 -1.54 4.88
CA ALA A 35 1.28 -2.46 5.94
C ALA A 35 0.84 -2.00 7.34
N ASP A 36 0.80 -0.68 7.58
CA ASP A 36 0.38 -0.08 8.85
C ASP A 36 -1.14 0.17 8.94
N GLY A 37 -1.92 -0.11 7.90
CA GLY A 37 -3.38 0.12 7.95
C GLY A 37 -3.77 1.60 7.81
N ARG A 38 -2.89 2.44 7.26
CA ARG A 38 -3.06 3.90 7.16
C ARG A 38 -3.71 4.34 5.85
N LEU A 39 -5.04 4.22 5.76
CA LEU A 39 -5.79 4.65 4.59
C LEU A 39 -5.69 6.17 4.31
N ASP A 40 -5.63 6.97 5.37
CA ASP A 40 -5.44 8.42 5.32
C ASP A 40 -4.16 8.81 4.57
N MET A 41 -3.07 8.12 4.89
CA MET A 41 -1.76 8.27 4.23
C MET A 41 -1.83 7.92 2.76
N LEU A 42 -2.45 6.78 2.42
CA LEU A 42 -2.56 6.32 1.04
C LEU A 42 -3.36 7.31 0.18
N GLN A 43 -4.47 7.82 0.71
CA GLN A 43 -5.27 8.85 0.05
C GLN A 43 -4.47 10.15 -0.15
N TRP A 44 -3.70 10.56 0.86
CA TRP A 44 -2.83 11.72 0.75
C TRP A 44 -1.75 11.52 -0.33
N ILE A 45 -1.07 10.38 -0.33
CA ILE A 45 -0.03 10.07 -1.31
C ILE A 45 -0.62 10.06 -2.72
N VAL A 46 -1.77 9.41 -2.94
CA VAL A 46 -2.40 9.37 -4.27
C VAL A 46 -2.88 10.75 -4.72
N LYS A 47 -3.38 11.59 -3.81
CA LYS A 47 -3.80 12.97 -4.11
C LYS A 47 -2.64 13.82 -4.61
N HIS A 48 -1.46 13.69 -4.01
CA HIS A 48 -0.27 14.46 -4.39
C HIS A 48 0.58 13.78 -5.47
N TYR A 49 0.44 12.46 -5.62
CA TYR A 49 1.22 11.61 -6.52
C TYR A 49 0.33 10.56 -7.20
N PRO A 50 -0.44 10.96 -8.23
CA PRO A 50 -1.42 10.08 -8.88
C PRO A 50 -0.82 8.91 -9.66
N ARG A 51 0.50 8.85 -9.83
CA ARG A 51 1.22 7.71 -10.45
C ARG A 51 1.82 6.76 -9.41
N ALA A 52 1.71 7.06 -8.13
CA ALA A 52 2.16 6.16 -7.08
C ALA A 52 1.28 4.90 -7.11
N LYS A 53 1.95 3.74 -7.01
CA LYS A 53 1.34 2.43 -6.90
C LYS A 53 1.92 1.74 -5.67
N CYS A 54 1.14 0.85 -5.09
CA CYS A 54 1.63 -0.04 -4.06
C CYS A 54 2.36 -1.21 -4.73
N SER A 55 3.50 -1.62 -4.17
CA SER A 55 4.19 -2.81 -4.65
C SER A 55 3.46 -4.07 -4.17
N THR A 56 3.76 -5.20 -4.83
CA THR A 56 3.28 -6.52 -4.40
C THR A 56 3.58 -6.79 -2.92
N GLN A 57 4.72 -6.32 -2.40
CA GLN A 57 5.13 -6.55 -1.02
C GLN A 57 4.29 -5.74 -0.02
N GLY A 58 3.99 -4.47 -0.34
CA GLY A 58 3.14 -3.61 0.49
C GLY A 58 1.73 -4.17 0.63
N LEU A 59 1.15 -4.65 -0.48
CA LEU A 59 -0.16 -5.28 -0.43
C LEU A 59 -0.15 -6.66 0.24
N TRP A 60 0.88 -7.47 0.07
CA TRP A 60 0.99 -8.74 0.83
C TRP A 60 0.91 -8.50 2.33
N SER A 61 1.56 -7.43 2.79
CA SER A 61 1.51 -7.00 4.18
C SER A 61 0.11 -6.53 4.57
N ALA A 62 -0.57 -5.74 3.74
CA ALA A 62 -1.96 -5.33 3.99
C ALA A 62 -2.93 -6.53 4.08
N VAL A 63 -2.75 -7.55 3.23
CA VAL A 63 -3.53 -8.79 3.25
C VAL A 63 -3.24 -9.61 4.51
N SER A 64 -1.96 -9.85 4.83
CA SER A 64 -1.58 -10.66 5.98
C SER A 64 -1.97 -10.04 7.32
N GLN A 65 -2.04 -8.70 7.38
CA GLN A 65 -2.46 -7.94 8.56
C GLN A 65 -3.96 -7.63 8.61
N GLY A 66 -4.73 -8.09 7.61
CA GLY A 66 -6.19 -7.98 7.64
C GLY A 66 -6.75 -6.59 7.35
N HIS A 67 -6.00 -5.72 6.68
CA HIS A 67 -6.39 -4.32 6.41
C HIS A 67 -7.39 -4.21 5.24
N LEU A 68 -8.58 -4.81 5.40
CA LEU A 68 -9.64 -4.83 4.39
C LEU A 68 -9.97 -3.45 3.79
N PRO A 69 -10.12 -2.35 4.56
CA PRO A 69 -10.45 -1.05 3.99
C PRO A 69 -9.42 -0.53 2.98
N ILE A 70 -8.14 -0.88 3.18
CA ILE A 70 -7.07 -0.53 2.25
C ILE A 70 -7.17 -1.36 0.98
N LEU A 71 -7.42 -2.66 1.10
CA LEU A 71 -7.55 -3.56 -0.05
C LEU A 71 -8.72 -3.15 -0.94
N GLU A 72 -9.87 -2.83 -0.35
CA GLU A 72 -11.04 -2.32 -1.06
C GLU A 72 -10.74 -1.00 -1.77
N TRP A 73 -10.10 -0.07 -1.08
CA TRP A 73 -9.75 1.23 -1.66
C TRP A 73 -8.74 1.09 -2.80
N MET A 74 -7.69 0.29 -2.63
CA MET A 74 -6.67 0.06 -3.65
C MET A 74 -7.24 -0.66 -4.88
N TYR A 75 -8.15 -1.62 -4.67
CA TYR A 75 -8.86 -2.32 -5.74
C TYR A 75 -9.70 -1.34 -6.56
N LYS A 76 -10.49 -0.50 -5.90
CA LYS A 76 -11.35 0.50 -6.54
C LYS A 76 -10.56 1.56 -7.31
N GLU A 77 -9.43 1.99 -6.76
CA GLU A 77 -8.60 3.05 -7.35
C GLU A 77 -7.57 2.52 -8.36
N HIS A 78 -7.57 1.22 -8.67
CA HIS A 78 -6.61 0.55 -9.56
C HIS A 78 -5.14 0.86 -9.20
N ARG A 79 -4.82 0.87 -7.90
CA ARG A 79 -3.50 1.27 -7.36
C ARG A 79 -2.52 0.12 -7.21
N VAL A 80 -2.84 -1.00 -7.85
CA VAL A 80 -2.09 -2.26 -7.79
C VAL A 80 -1.81 -2.72 -9.21
N ASP A 81 -0.71 -3.44 -9.40
CA ASP A 81 -0.45 -4.06 -10.69
C ASP A 81 -1.37 -5.26 -10.92
N CYS A 82 -1.77 -5.46 -12.18
CA CYS A 82 -2.81 -6.42 -12.57
C CYS A 82 -2.49 -7.87 -12.14
N ASP A 83 -1.20 -8.21 -12.10
CA ASP A 83 -0.71 -9.55 -11.74
C ASP A 83 -0.78 -9.82 -10.22
N PHE A 84 -1.02 -8.77 -9.42
CA PHE A 84 -1.05 -8.87 -7.97
C PHE A 84 -2.15 -9.80 -7.48
N TRP A 85 -3.40 -9.60 -7.90
CA TRP A 85 -4.55 -10.36 -7.37
C TRP A 85 -4.45 -11.86 -7.67
N SER A 86 -3.78 -12.21 -8.76
CA SER A 86 -3.44 -13.60 -9.08
C SER A 86 -2.44 -14.19 -8.07
N SER A 87 -1.45 -13.40 -7.60
CA SER A 87 -0.42 -13.82 -6.65
C SER A 87 -0.90 -13.90 -5.19
N VAL A 88 -1.96 -13.17 -4.83
CA VAL A 88 -2.49 -13.11 -3.45
C VAL A 88 -3.04 -14.45 -2.96
N ARG A 89 -3.45 -15.33 -3.88
CA ARG A 89 -4.14 -16.59 -3.58
C ARG A 89 -3.29 -17.64 -2.87
N ASP A 90 -1.97 -17.45 -2.75
CA ASP A 90 -1.08 -18.43 -2.11
C ASP A 90 -0.64 -18.00 -0.71
N ARG A 91 0.51 -17.32 -0.59
CA ARG A 91 1.13 -17.01 0.71
C ARG A 91 0.38 -15.96 1.53
N PRO A 92 -0.05 -14.82 0.95
CA PRO A 92 -0.73 -13.76 1.70
C PRO A 92 -2.09 -14.20 2.26
N LEU A 93 -2.86 -14.93 1.45
CA LEU A 93 -4.16 -15.49 1.88
C LEU A 93 -4.00 -16.50 3.02
N LYS A 94 -3.02 -17.40 2.96
CA LYS A 94 -2.72 -18.34 4.05
C LYS A 94 -2.33 -17.61 5.33
N ALA A 95 -1.56 -16.52 5.23
CA ALA A 95 -1.20 -15.69 6.38
C ALA A 95 -2.44 -15.00 6.98
N ALA A 96 -3.28 -14.39 6.14
CA ALA A 96 -4.53 -13.77 6.58
C ALA A 96 -5.46 -14.77 7.27
N ALA A 97 -5.58 -15.98 6.74
CA ALA A 97 -6.36 -17.06 7.34
C ALA A 97 -5.79 -17.52 8.69
N SER A 98 -4.46 -17.68 8.78
CA SER A 98 -3.77 -18.08 10.01
C SER A 98 -3.89 -17.03 11.12
N ASN A 99 -3.93 -15.75 10.74
CA ASN A 99 -4.12 -14.62 11.66
C ASN A 99 -5.60 -14.36 12.01
N GLY A 100 -6.55 -15.14 11.45
CA GLY A 100 -7.97 -15.00 11.73
C GLY A 100 -8.67 -13.83 11.02
N HIS A 101 -8.07 -13.26 9.97
CA HIS A 101 -8.62 -12.14 9.20
C HIS A 101 -9.68 -12.61 8.19
N LEU A 102 -10.79 -13.15 8.71
CA LEU A 102 -11.88 -13.73 7.92
C LEU A 102 -12.50 -12.74 6.92
N SER A 103 -12.54 -11.46 7.25
CA SER A 103 -13.07 -10.41 6.37
C SER A 103 -12.29 -10.29 5.07
N VAL A 104 -10.95 -10.31 5.15
CA VAL A 104 -10.06 -10.28 3.97
C VAL A 104 -10.17 -11.56 3.16
N VAL A 105 -10.22 -12.72 3.83
CA VAL A 105 -10.40 -14.02 3.14
C VAL A 105 -11.72 -14.04 2.37
N LYS A 106 -12.83 -13.63 2.99
CA LYS A 106 -14.13 -13.56 2.31
C LYS A 106 -14.09 -12.62 1.12
N TRP A 107 -13.52 -11.43 1.31
CA TRP A 107 -13.43 -10.42 0.26
C TRP A 107 -12.62 -10.92 -0.95
N LEU A 108 -11.50 -11.62 -0.72
CA LEU A 108 -10.67 -12.20 -1.80
C LEU A 108 -11.34 -13.36 -2.55
N TYR A 109 -12.35 -14.00 -1.96
CA TYR A 109 -13.14 -15.09 -2.58
C TYR A 109 -14.50 -14.61 -3.13
N SER A 110 -14.85 -13.33 -2.96
CA SER A 110 -16.08 -12.72 -3.47
C SER A 110 -15.88 -12.22 -4.90
#